data_AF-A0A8J8TG13-F1
#
_entry.id   AF-A0A8J8TG13-F1
#
_cell.length_a   1.000
_cell.length_b   1.000
_cell.length_c   1.000
_cell.angle_alpha   90.00
_cell.angle_beta   90.00
_cell.angle_gamma   90.00
#
_symmetry.space_group_name_H-M   'P 1'
#
loop_
_entity.id
_entity.type
_entity.pdbx_description
1 polymer ?
#
loop_
_entity_poly.entity_id
_entity_poly.type
_entity_poly.pdbx_seq_one_letter_code
_entity_poly.pdbx_strand_id
1 'polypeptide(L)'
;MSNWSLSDVKVIIPIGGEATRLRPLTIETSKATVRLLNRPLIEYTILELAKQGIKEFIFGVRGYVNYRSLFDTFKEGIGFSARYKIK
;
A
#
# COMPACT_ATOMS: atom_id res chain seq x y z
N MET A 1 23.64 0.17 -23.26
CA MET A 1 22.66 0.66 -22.26
C MET A 1 21.89 -0.54 -21.77
N SER A 2 21.78 -0.75 -20.46
CA SER A 2 20.98 -1.85 -19.92
C SER A 2 19.51 -1.63 -20.24
N ASN A 3 18.87 -2.65 -20.82
CA ASN A 3 17.48 -2.60 -21.25
C ASN A 3 16.59 -2.92 -20.03
N TRP A 4 16.16 -1.90 -19.30
CA TRP A 4 15.25 -2.07 -18.16
C TRP A 4 13.81 -2.22 -18.63
N SER A 5 13.07 -3.12 -17.97
CA SER A 5 11.64 -3.31 -18.14
C SER A 5 10.88 -2.87 -16.89
N LEU A 6 9.57 -2.63 -17.00
CA LEU A 6 8.73 -2.30 -15.84
C LEU A 6 8.67 -3.43 -14.80
N SER A 7 8.89 -4.68 -15.21
CA SER A 7 9.01 -5.82 -14.30
C SER A 7 10.25 -5.77 -13.40
N ASP A 8 11.26 -4.98 -13.76
CA ASP A 8 12.48 -4.83 -12.94
C ASP A 8 12.33 -3.74 -11.87
N VAL A 9 11.25 -2.95 -11.93
CA VAL A 9 11.01 -1.82 -11.03
C VAL A 9 10.33 -2.30 -9.75
N LYS A 10 10.95 -2.02 -8.61
CA LYS A 10 10.41 -2.29 -7.27
C LYS A 10 10.08 -0.98 -6.57
N VAL A 11 8.88 -0.90 -6.00
CA VAL A 11 8.45 0.26 -5.22
C VAL A 11 8.46 -0.08 -3.74
N ILE A 12 9.24 0.68 -2.96
CA ILE A 12 9.33 0.52 -1.51
C ILE A 12 8.54 1.64 -0.84
N ILE A 13 7.58 1.29 0.02
CA ILE A 13 6.78 2.26 0.77
C ILE A 13 7.04 2.07 2.27
N PRO A 14 7.74 3.01 2.93
CA PRO A 14 8.03 2.90 4.36
C PRO A 14 6.82 3.30 5.22
N ILE A 15 6.40 2.41 6.12
CA ILE A 15 5.22 2.57 6.98
C ILE A 15 5.60 2.19 8.41
N GLY A 16 6.18 3.16 9.13
CA GLY A 16 6.64 2.95 10.51
C GLY A 16 6.21 4.00 11.53
N GLY A 17 5.46 5.03 11.12
CA GLY A 17 4.99 6.07 12.03
C GLY A 17 3.75 5.65 12.82
N GLU A 18 3.67 6.11 14.08
CA GLU A 18 2.49 5.90 14.94
C GLU A 18 1.30 6.82 14.61
N ALA A 19 1.54 7.88 13.82
CA ALA A 19 0.51 8.81 13.35
C ALA A 19 -0.38 9.39 14.47
N THR A 20 0.22 9.82 15.58
CA THR A 20 -0.47 10.30 16.78
C THR A 20 -1.38 11.52 16.55
N ARG A 21 -1.08 12.35 15.55
CA ARG A 21 -1.89 13.52 15.17
C ARG A 21 -3.26 13.18 14.58
N LEU A 22 -3.45 11.95 14.12
CA LEU A 22 -4.72 11.47 13.54
C LEU A 22 -5.56 10.67 14.55
N ARG A 23 -5.14 10.58 15.81
CA ARG A 23 -5.94 9.94 16.85
C ARG A 23 -7.29 10.67 16.99
N PRO A 24 -8.40 9.93 17.22
CA PRO A 24 -8.46 8.51 17.58
C PRO A 24 -8.38 7.51 16.40
N LEU A 25 -8.34 7.97 15.15
CA LEU A 25 -8.41 7.11 13.95
C LEU A 25 -7.25 6.12 13.82
N THR A 26 -6.10 6.41 14.45
CA THR A 26 -4.86 5.64 14.32
C THR A 26 -4.47 4.87 15.59
N ILE A 27 -5.40 4.67 16.53
CA ILE A 27 -5.14 3.86 17.73
C ILE A 27 -4.99 2.38 17.34
N GLU A 28 -5.92 1.86 16.54
CA GLU A 28 -5.94 0.44 16.13
C GLU A 28 -5.80 0.26 14.61
N THR A 29 -5.46 1.32 13.88
CA THR A 29 -5.37 1.31 12.41
C THR A 29 -4.14 2.08 11.94
N SER A 30 -3.43 1.53 10.95
CA SER A 30 -2.32 2.24 10.31
C SER A 30 -2.81 3.50 9.61
N LYS A 31 -2.05 4.62 9.69
CA LYS A 31 -2.32 5.80 8.86
C LYS A 31 -2.46 5.46 7.37
N ALA A 32 -1.66 4.51 6.88
CA ALA A 32 -1.69 4.10 5.48
C ALA A 32 -3.08 3.53 5.08
N THR A 33 -3.78 2.91 6.02
CA THR A 33 -5.06 2.23 5.77
C THR A 33 -6.27 2.99 6.31
N VAL A 34 -6.08 4.17 6.92
CA VAL A 34 -7.18 5.11 7.19
C VAL A 34 -7.90 5.40 5.88
N ARG A 35 -9.23 5.32 5.89
CA ARG A 35 -10.03 5.51 4.68
C ARG A 35 -10.25 7.00 4.41
N LEU A 36 -9.94 7.42 3.20
CA LEU A 36 -10.41 8.67 2.62
C LEU A 36 -11.55 8.33 1.66
N LEU A 37 -12.77 8.73 2.03
CA LEU A 37 -14.01 8.24 1.43
C LEU A 37 -14.08 6.71 1.51
N ASN A 38 -14.18 6.02 0.38
CA ASN A 38 -14.36 4.58 0.29
C ASN A 38 -13.04 3.80 0.10
N ARG A 39 -11.88 4.45 0.18
CA ARG A 39 -10.57 3.82 -0.11
C ARG A 39 -9.53 4.10 0.97
N PRO A 40 -8.69 3.13 1.36
CA PRO A 40 -7.47 3.36 2.11
C PRO A 40 -6.59 4.44 1.48
N LEU A 41 -5.97 5.30 2.29
CA LEU A 41 -5.10 6.39 1.82
C LEU A 41 -3.97 5.90 0.89
N ILE A 42 -3.30 4.81 1.25
CA ILE A 42 -2.19 4.26 0.45
C ILE A 42 -2.65 3.68 -0.90
N GLU A 43 -3.93 3.33 -1.02
CA GLU A 43 -4.49 2.72 -2.23
C GLU A 43 -4.42 3.68 -3.43
N TYR A 44 -4.55 4.98 -3.20
CA TYR A 44 -4.44 5.99 -4.27
C TYR A 44 -3.06 5.96 -4.94
N THR A 45 -1.99 5.90 -4.15
CA THR A 45 -0.61 5.84 -4.66
C THR A 45 -0.34 4.51 -5.37
N ILE A 46 -0.73 3.39 -4.77
CA ILE A 46 -0.50 2.05 -5.35
C ILE A 46 -1.26 1.92 -6.67
N LEU A 47 -2.51 2.37 -6.72
CA LEU A 47 -3.33 2.29 -7.93
C LEU A 47 -2.74 3.07 -9.10
N GLU A 48 -2.25 4.28 -8.84
CA GLU A 48 -1.67 5.11 -9.90
C GLU A 48 -0.42 4.46 -10.50
N LEU A 49 0.46 3.91 -9.64
CA LEU A 49 1.66 3.19 -10.08
C LEU A 49 1.32 1.86 -10.78
N ALA A 50 0.33 1.12 -10.26
CA ALA A 50 -0.10 -0.14 -10.84
C ALA A 50 -0.69 0.04 -12.25
N LYS A 51 -1.44 1.12 -12.49
CA LYS A 51 -1.96 1.47 -13.82
C LYS A 51 -0.85 1.73 -14.84
N GLN A 52 0.32 2.17 -14.39
CA GLN A 52 1.50 2.38 -15.23
C GLN A 52 2.29 1.08 -15.48
N GLY A 53 1.84 -0.05 -14.92
CA GLY A 53 2.44 -1.37 -15.13
C GLY A 53 3.46 -1.80 -14.07
N ILE A 54 3.63 -1.04 -12.99
CA ILE A 54 4.45 -1.46 -11.85
C ILE A 54 3.70 -2.53 -11.06
N LYS A 55 4.36 -3.65 -10.79
CA LYS A 55 3.72 -4.81 -10.14
C LYS A 55 4.33 -5.20 -8.79
N GLU A 56 5.57 -4.80 -8.52
CA GLU A 56 6.27 -5.18 -7.30
C GLU A 56 6.28 -4.05 -6.26
N PHE A 57 5.49 -4.23 -5.20
CA PHE A 57 5.38 -3.30 -4.09
C PHE A 57 5.85 -3.96 -2.79
N ILE A 58 6.71 -3.28 -2.05
CA ILE A 58 7.28 -3.75 -0.79
C ILE A 58 6.92 -2.74 0.31
N PHE A 59 6.20 -3.20 1.33
CA PHE A 59 5.87 -2.38 2.50
C PHE A 59 6.94 -2.57 3.59
N GLY A 60 7.72 -1.52 3.84
CA GLY A 60 8.66 -1.48 4.96
C GLY A 60 7.94 -1.15 6.26
N VAL A 61 7.46 -2.16 6.98
CA VAL A 61 6.57 -1.97 8.14
C VAL A 61 7.29 -2.01 9.49
N ARG A 62 6.85 -1.17 10.43
CA ARG A 62 7.25 -1.26 11.85
C ARG A 62 6.03 -1.35 12.76
N GLY A 63 6.02 -2.35 13.63
CA GLY A 63 5.00 -2.56 14.65
C GLY A 63 3.76 -3.33 14.18
N TYR A 64 3.06 -3.94 15.13
CA TYR A 64 1.94 -4.86 14.88
C TYR A 64 0.77 -4.19 14.14
N VAL A 65 0.34 -3.00 14.59
CA VAL A 65 -0.81 -2.28 14.00
C VAL A 65 -0.59 -1.98 12.52
N ASN A 66 0.62 -1.52 12.15
CA ASN A 66 0.98 -1.25 10.76
C ASN A 66 0.97 -2.53 9.91
N TYR A 67 1.64 -3.58 10.38
CA TYR A 67 1.69 -4.87 9.69
C TYR A 67 0.28 -5.44 9.47
N ARG A 68 -0.49 -5.58 10.56
CA ARG A 68 -1.84 -6.15 10.52
C ARG A 68 -2.74 -5.39 9.57
N SER A 69 -2.79 -4.05 9.69
CA SER A 69 -3.71 -3.25 8.87
C SER A 69 -3.42 -3.40 7.38
N LEU A 70 -2.15 -3.42 6.99
CA LEU A 70 -1.74 -3.59 5.59
C LEU A 70 -1.99 -5.00 5.09
N PHE A 71 -1.67 -6.02 5.89
CA PHE A 71 -1.88 -7.42 5.55
C PHE A 71 -3.37 -7.72 5.34
N ASP A 72 -4.23 -7.27 6.26
CA ASP A 72 -5.68 -7.44 6.16
C ASP A 72 -6.28 -6.72 4.93
N THR A 73 -5.67 -5.60 4.52
CA THR A 73 -6.12 -4.79 3.38
C THR A 73 -5.68 -5.36 2.04
N PHE A 74 -4.40 -5.70 1.90
CA PHE A 74 -3.79 -6.03 0.61
C PHE A 74 -3.51 -7.52 0.41
N LYS A 75 -3.21 -8.28 1.47
CA LYS A 75 -2.76 -9.69 1.38
C LYS A 75 -1.66 -9.84 0.31
N GLU A 76 -1.79 -10.77 -0.63
CA GLU A 76 -0.87 -10.92 -1.78
C GLU A 76 -1.15 -9.92 -2.93
N GLY A 77 -2.12 -9.02 -2.80
CA GLY A 77 -2.49 -8.05 -3.83
C GLY A 77 -3.49 -8.56 -4.87
N ILE A 78 -3.83 -9.86 -4.87
CA ILE A 78 -4.76 -10.48 -5.84
C ILE A 78 -6.13 -9.76 -5.85
N GLY A 79 -6.70 -9.51 -4.66
CA GLY A 79 -7.99 -8.84 -4.53
C GLY A 79 -7.95 -7.38 -5.02
N PHE A 80 -6.82 -6.70 -4.83
CA PHE A 80 -6.59 -5.35 -5.32
C PHE A 80 -6.52 -5.34 -6.86
N SER A 81 -5.71 -6.23 -7.45
CA SER A 81 -5.57 -6.34 -8.91
C SER A 81 -6.89 -6.70 -9.58
N ALA A 82 -7.65 -7.64 -9.02
CA ALA A 82 -8.98 -8.01 -9.51
C ALA A 82 -9.96 -6.83 -9.45
N ARG A 83 -10.01 -6.10 -8.33
CA ARG A 83 -10.89 -4.93 -8.15
C ARG A 83 -10.65 -3.85 -9.21
N TYR A 84 -9.39 -3.60 -9.54
CA TYR A 84 -8.98 -2.52 -10.44
C TYR A 84 -8.65 -2.97 -11.86
N LYS A 85 -8.85 -4.26 -12.18
CA LYS A 85 -8.54 -4.85 -13.50
C LYS A 85 -7.08 -4.63 -13.91
N ILE A 86 -6.17 -4.70 -12.93
CA ILE A 86 -4.72 -4.66 -13.17
C ILE A 86 -4.28 -6.04 -13.67
N LYS A 87 -3.56 -6.05 -14.79
CA LYS A 87 -2.99 -7.26 -15.41
C LYS A 87 -1.68 -7.68 -14.77
#